data_AF-A0A7Z9XE84-F1
#
_entry.id   AF-A0A7Z9XE84-F1
#
_cell.length_a   1.000
_cell.length_b   1.000
_cell.length_c   1.000
_cell.angle_alpha   90.00
_cell.angle_beta   90.00
_cell.angle_gamma   90.00
#
_symmetry.space_group_name_H-M   'P 1'
#
loop_
_entity.id
_entity.type
_entity.pdbx_description
1 polymer ?
#
loop_
_entity_poly.entity_id
_entity_poly.type
_entity_poly.pdbx_seq_one_letter_code
_entity_poly.pdbx_strand_id
1 'polypeptide(L)'
;MQTPHSIAVLYLTLLLVGCSSTPKLMPTPNIYADGGSYPESSVLPGLKSNQVDLLYVTDRAPEMTADGKLEYGSGRSASVGFGSAIVEIGNDLSWQELLAITEASPRTTSPKIQVTSRTELGRFPSTPHPFLVVNGKARENPRVQAEYKQMASVFRKEINRRMAQTGSNEVHIFIHGYNNSFDWAAASLAEIWHFLGRQGTPLLYSWPAAHGGLF
;
A
#
# COMPACT_ATOMS: atom_id res chain seq x y z
N MET A 1 -22.90 44.58 51.06
CA MET A 1 -23.05 43.18 51.53
C MET A 1 -22.46 42.27 50.46
N GLN A 2 -21.57 41.38 50.88
CA GLN A 2 -20.68 40.53 50.07
C GLN A 2 -21.31 39.16 49.77
N THR A 3 -21.06 38.66 48.53
CA THR A 3 -20.95 37.24 48.07
C THR A 3 -22.20 36.34 48.06
N PRO A 4 -22.23 35.20 47.29
CA PRO A 4 -21.21 34.58 46.42
C PRO A 4 -21.69 34.29 44.96
N HIS A 5 -20.88 34.49 43.91
CA HIS A 5 -20.02 33.46 43.28
C HIS A 5 -20.68 32.09 43.06
N SER A 6 -21.42 31.94 41.96
CA SER A 6 -21.69 30.64 41.34
C SER A 6 -20.92 30.56 40.03
N ILE A 7 -19.66 30.13 40.12
CA ILE A 7 -18.88 29.72 38.94
C ILE A 7 -19.41 28.34 38.57
N ALA A 8 -20.35 28.30 37.62
CA ALA A 8 -20.74 27.07 36.96
C ALA A 8 -19.61 26.65 36.02
N VAL A 9 -18.69 25.81 36.51
CA VAL A 9 -17.69 25.13 35.69
C VAL A 9 -18.42 24.08 34.86
N LEU A 10 -18.86 24.47 33.66
CA LEU A 10 -19.41 23.56 32.67
C LEU A 10 -18.25 22.76 32.08
N TYR A 11 -17.99 21.56 32.62
CA TYR A 11 -17.09 20.58 32.01
C TYR A 11 -17.69 20.11 30.67
N LEU A 12 -17.34 20.83 29.61
CA LEU A 12 -17.65 20.44 28.24
C LEU A 12 -16.64 19.38 27.80
N THR A 13 -16.91 18.13 28.14
CA THR A 13 -16.24 16.96 27.55
C THR A 13 -16.65 16.86 26.08
N LEU A 14 -15.94 17.59 25.21
CA LEU A 14 -16.00 17.36 23.77
C LEU A 14 -15.49 15.94 23.48
N LEU A 15 -16.41 15.01 23.26
CA LEU A 15 -16.13 13.73 22.63
C LEU A 15 -15.71 14.02 21.18
N LEU A 16 -14.41 14.13 20.95
CA LEU A 16 -13.82 14.12 19.62
C LEU A 16 -13.98 12.71 19.03
N VAL A 17 -15.17 12.41 18.49
CA VAL A 17 -15.36 11.25 17.63
C VAL A 17 -14.73 11.60 16.28
N GLY A 18 -13.43 11.33 16.15
CA GLY A 18 -12.76 11.36 14.86
C GLY A 18 -13.33 10.23 14.00
N CYS A 19 -14.17 10.55 13.03
CA CYS A 19 -14.59 9.61 11.99
C CYS A 19 -13.38 9.27 11.11
N SER A 20 -12.61 8.27 11.50
CA SER A 20 -11.76 7.54 10.56
C SER A 20 -12.69 6.65 9.73
N SER A 21 -13.06 7.10 8.53
CA SER A 21 -13.85 6.28 7.61
C SER A 21 -12.94 5.23 6.99
N THR A 22 -13.34 3.95 7.08
CA THR A 22 -12.67 2.87 6.36
C THR A 22 -12.74 3.16 4.85
N PRO A 23 -11.62 3.06 4.11
CA PRO A 23 -11.64 3.16 2.65
C PRO A 23 -12.67 2.22 2.03
N LYS A 24 -13.31 2.68 0.96
CA LYS A 24 -14.27 1.92 0.18
C LYS A 24 -13.88 1.97 -1.29
N LEU A 25 -14.25 0.94 -2.04
CA LEU A 25 -13.98 0.82 -3.46
C LEU A 25 -14.43 2.08 -4.23
N MET A 26 -13.53 2.63 -5.04
CA MET A 26 -13.75 3.82 -5.86
C MET A 26 -14.96 3.62 -6.77
N PRO A 27 -15.72 4.68 -7.09
CA PRO A 27 -16.84 4.59 -8.03
C PRO A 27 -16.44 3.94 -9.35
N THR A 28 -17.41 3.37 -10.06
CA THR A 28 -17.15 2.73 -11.35
C THR A 28 -16.66 3.81 -12.31
N PRO A 29 -15.46 3.68 -12.91
CA PRO A 29 -14.95 4.65 -13.87
C PRO A 29 -15.95 4.92 -14.98
N ASN A 30 -16.09 6.18 -15.41
CA ASN A 30 -17.07 6.59 -16.41
C ASN A 30 -16.97 5.79 -17.72
N ILE A 31 -15.76 5.36 -18.10
CA ILE A 31 -15.51 4.51 -19.28
C ILE A 31 -16.26 3.16 -19.24
N TYR A 32 -16.64 2.68 -18.06
CA TYR A 32 -17.44 1.46 -17.87
C TYR A 32 -18.90 1.76 -17.52
N ALA A 33 -19.21 2.97 -17.08
CA ALA A 33 -20.58 3.36 -16.76
C ALA A 33 -21.40 3.73 -18.02
N ASP A 34 -20.78 4.39 -19.00
CA ASP A 34 -21.47 4.97 -20.16
C ASP A 34 -21.37 4.08 -21.42
N GLY A 35 -21.82 2.83 -21.31
CA GLY A 35 -21.89 1.89 -22.44
C GLY A 35 -20.63 1.06 -22.71
N GLY A 36 -19.59 1.22 -21.89
CA GLY A 36 -18.48 0.25 -21.79
C GLY A 36 -18.77 -0.88 -20.79
N SER A 37 -17.83 -1.80 -20.64
CA SER A 37 -17.87 -2.84 -19.61
C SER A 37 -16.49 -3.02 -18.99
N TYR A 38 -16.46 -3.55 -17.78
CA TYR A 38 -15.20 -3.96 -17.17
C TYR A 38 -14.52 -5.01 -18.08
N PRO A 39 -13.20 -4.95 -18.33
CA PRO A 39 -12.52 -5.88 -19.23
C PRO A 39 -12.26 -7.23 -18.56
N GLU A 40 -13.32 -7.91 -18.09
CA GLU A 40 -13.23 -9.16 -17.33
C GLU A 40 -12.57 -10.29 -18.13
N SER A 41 -12.77 -10.31 -19.44
CA SER A 41 -12.18 -11.29 -20.36
C SER A 41 -10.66 -11.24 -20.41
N SER A 42 -10.07 -10.09 -20.06
CA SER A 42 -8.63 -9.88 -19.98
C SER A 42 -8.02 -10.28 -18.64
N VAL A 43 -8.84 -10.53 -17.61
CA VAL A 43 -8.37 -10.93 -16.28
C VAL A 43 -8.05 -12.42 -16.29
N LEU A 44 -6.78 -12.76 -16.06
CA LEU A 44 -6.35 -14.16 -15.99
C LEU A 44 -7.06 -14.91 -14.85
N PRO A 45 -7.37 -16.22 -15.01
CA PRO A 45 -8.12 -16.99 -14.03
C PRO A 45 -7.56 -16.95 -12.60
N GLY A 46 -6.23 -17.00 -12.45
CA GLY A 46 -5.57 -16.92 -11.14
C GLY A 46 -5.67 -15.55 -10.45
N LEU A 47 -6.12 -14.52 -11.18
CA LEU A 47 -6.32 -13.16 -10.68
C LEU A 47 -7.79 -12.83 -10.46
N LYS A 48 -8.72 -13.75 -10.74
CA LYS A 48 -10.17 -13.58 -10.50
C LYS A 48 -10.51 -13.87 -9.03
N SER A 49 -10.20 -12.92 -8.15
CA SER A 49 -10.38 -13.01 -6.70
C SER A 49 -10.73 -11.64 -6.10
N ASN A 50 -11.35 -11.59 -4.92
CA ASN A 50 -11.49 -10.34 -4.17
C ASN A 50 -10.19 -9.88 -3.49
N GLN A 51 -9.16 -10.74 -3.49
CA GLN A 51 -7.83 -10.41 -3.01
C GLN A 51 -6.90 -9.96 -4.14
N VAL A 52 -6.14 -8.91 -3.86
CA VAL A 52 -5.14 -8.30 -4.74
C VAL A 52 -3.79 -8.39 -4.05
N ASP A 53 -2.85 -9.13 -4.66
CA ASP A 53 -1.46 -9.23 -4.19
C ASP A 53 -0.59 -8.16 -4.86
N LEU A 54 -0.20 -7.15 -4.10
CA LEU A 54 0.66 -6.05 -4.53
C LEU A 54 2.11 -6.33 -4.21
N LEU A 55 3.01 -6.05 -5.16
CA LEU A 55 4.42 -5.85 -4.82
C LEU A 55 4.54 -4.47 -4.20
N TYR A 56 5.21 -4.33 -3.06
CA TYR A 56 5.57 -3.02 -2.52
C TYR A 56 7.07 -2.85 -2.40
N VAL A 57 7.49 -1.59 -2.41
CA VAL A 57 8.81 -1.09 -2.08
C VAL A 57 8.61 0.06 -1.10
N THR A 58 9.37 0.11 -0.01
CA THR A 58 9.18 1.15 1.01
C THR A 58 10.46 1.51 1.77
N ASP A 59 10.66 2.81 2.00
CA ASP A 59 11.62 3.37 2.96
C ASP A 59 10.97 3.67 4.32
N ARG A 60 9.76 3.16 4.59
CA ARG A 60 9.18 3.15 5.93
C ARG A 60 9.91 2.16 6.83
N ALA A 61 10.03 2.51 8.10
CA ALA A 61 10.53 1.59 9.13
C ALA A 61 9.50 0.48 9.36
N PRO A 62 9.90 -0.80 9.37
CA PRO A 62 9.00 -1.88 9.72
C PRO A 62 8.67 -1.79 11.21
N GLU A 63 7.39 -1.93 11.53
CA GLU A 63 6.86 -1.98 12.88
C GLU A 63 6.16 -3.32 13.06
N MET A 64 6.19 -3.89 14.27
CA MET A 64 5.47 -5.11 14.58
C MET A 64 4.36 -4.78 15.57
N THR A 65 3.15 -5.20 15.27
CA THR A 65 2.02 -5.13 16.20
C THR A 65 2.26 -6.04 17.40
N ALA A 66 1.46 -5.88 18.45
CA ALA A 66 1.53 -6.74 19.64
C ALA A 66 1.27 -8.22 19.32
N ASP A 67 0.49 -8.52 18.27
CA ASP A 67 0.23 -9.88 17.77
C ASP A 67 1.25 -10.33 16.70
N GLY A 68 2.35 -9.60 16.50
CA GLY A 68 3.48 -10.00 15.66
C GLY A 68 3.27 -9.81 14.16
N LYS A 69 2.30 -8.99 13.75
CA LYS A 69 2.07 -8.65 12.34
C LYS A 69 2.93 -7.46 11.92
N LEU A 70 3.46 -7.53 10.71
CA LEU A 70 4.20 -6.44 10.10
C LEU A 70 3.27 -5.29 9.70
N GLU A 71 3.61 -4.09 10.15
CA GLU A 71 3.01 -2.83 9.74
C GLU A 71 4.09 -1.82 9.30
N TYR A 72 3.64 -0.77 8.60
CA TYR A 72 4.48 0.36 8.22
C TYR A 72 3.81 1.67 8.64
N GLY A 73 4.26 2.19 9.78
CA GLY A 73 3.84 3.49 10.30
C GLY A 73 4.49 4.66 9.57
N SER A 74 4.66 5.77 10.28
CA SER A 74 5.27 7.00 9.76
C SER A 74 6.79 7.04 9.90
N GLY A 75 7.38 6.05 10.59
CA GLY A 75 8.82 5.96 10.80
C GLY A 75 9.59 5.86 9.48
N ARG A 76 10.74 6.53 9.41
CA ARG A 76 11.67 6.45 8.28
C ARG A 76 12.76 5.42 8.54
N SER A 77 13.02 4.57 7.56
CA SER A 77 14.16 3.67 7.53
C SER A 77 15.30 4.28 6.71
N ALA A 78 16.54 4.03 7.12
CA ALA A 78 17.73 4.30 6.30
C ALA A 78 17.89 3.27 5.16
N SER A 79 16.96 2.32 5.04
CA SER A 79 17.00 1.22 4.08
C SER A 79 15.67 1.07 3.38
N VAL A 80 15.70 0.57 2.14
CA VAL A 80 14.50 0.22 1.38
C VAL A 80 14.18 -1.26 1.56
N GLY A 81 12.95 -1.58 1.96
CA GLY A 81 12.37 -2.92 1.99
C GLY A 81 11.46 -3.16 0.78
N PHE A 82 11.22 -4.42 0.43
CA PHE A 82 10.21 -4.81 -0.55
C PHE A 82 9.51 -6.10 -0.12
N GLY A 83 8.29 -6.28 -0.59
CA GLY A 83 7.50 -7.44 -0.22
C GLY A 83 6.13 -7.54 -0.86
N SER A 84 5.27 -8.38 -0.29
CA SER A 84 3.89 -8.57 -0.72
C SER A 84 2.92 -7.94 0.28
N ALA A 85 1.95 -7.19 -0.22
CA ALA A 85 0.80 -6.73 0.56
C ALA A 85 -0.49 -7.27 -0.07
N ILE A 86 -1.30 -7.97 0.71
CA ILE A 86 -2.60 -8.48 0.26
C ILE A 86 -3.67 -7.45 0.61
N VAL A 87 -4.37 -6.97 -0.41
CA VAL A 87 -5.51 -6.06 -0.28
C VAL A 87 -6.78 -6.80 -0.62
N GLU A 88 -7.77 -6.72 0.25
CA GLU A 88 -9.08 -7.35 0.08
C GLU A 88 -10.14 -6.30 -0.28
N ILE A 89 -10.93 -6.60 -1.32
CA ILE A 89 -12.04 -5.76 -1.79
C ILE A 89 -13.36 -6.42 -1.39
N GLY A 90 -14.01 -5.87 -0.37
CA GLY A 90 -15.21 -6.43 0.23
C GLY A 90 -14.93 -7.69 1.04
N ASN A 91 -15.78 -7.94 2.01
CA ASN A 91 -15.63 -9.08 2.90
C ASN A 91 -16.14 -10.34 2.20
N ASP A 92 -15.27 -11.34 2.02
CA ASP A 92 -15.61 -12.67 1.51
C ASP A 92 -16.42 -12.68 0.20
N LEU A 93 -16.24 -11.66 -0.65
CA LEU A 93 -16.93 -11.59 -1.93
C LEU A 93 -16.36 -12.63 -2.90
N SER A 94 -17.25 -13.37 -3.56
CA SER A 94 -16.88 -14.12 -4.76
C SER A 94 -16.47 -13.15 -5.88
N TRP A 95 -15.72 -13.67 -6.86
CA TRP A 95 -15.37 -12.89 -8.05
C TRP A 95 -16.61 -12.37 -8.79
N GLN A 96 -17.65 -13.19 -8.91
CA GLN A 96 -18.89 -12.83 -9.59
C GLN A 96 -19.64 -11.70 -8.87
N GLU A 97 -19.69 -11.74 -7.54
CA GLU A 97 -20.29 -10.65 -6.75
C GLU A 97 -19.48 -9.36 -6.88
N LEU A 98 -18.14 -9.44 -6.81
CA LEU A 98 -17.27 -8.29 -7.02
C LEU A 98 -17.43 -7.70 -8.43
N LEU A 99 -17.55 -8.54 -9.45
CA LEU A 99 -17.79 -8.10 -10.83
C LEU A 99 -19.12 -7.36 -10.97
N ALA A 100 -20.21 -7.92 -10.43
CA ALA A 100 -21.52 -7.28 -10.44
C ALA A 100 -21.49 -5.89 -9.75
N ILE A 101 -20.75 -5.76 -8.65
CA ILE A 101 -20.54 -4.46 -7.97
C ILE A 101 -19.66 -3.53 -8.82
N THR A 102 -18.63 -4.07 -9.46
CA THR A 102 -17.68 -3.32 -10.31
C THR A 102 -18.38 -2.68 -11.50
N GLU A 103 -19.34 -3.36 -12.11
CA GLU A 103 -20.06 -2.89 -13.31
C GLU A 103 -21.31 -2.06 -12.99
N ALA A 104 -21.83 -2.12 -11.78
CA ALA A 104 -23.00 -1.34 -11.39
C ALA A 104 -22.73 0.18 -11.42
N SER A 105 -23.60 0.94 -12.09
CA SER A 105 -23.65 2.40 -12.05
C SER A 105 -25.09 2.91 -12.16
N PRO A 106 -25.62 3.64 -11.14
CA PRO A 106 -25.01 3.92 -9.85
C PRO A 106 -24.94 2.66 -8.97
N ARG A 107 -23.94 2.57 -8.09
CA ARG A 107 -23.85 1.47 -7.11
C ARG A 107 -24.79 1.70 -5.93
N THR A 108 -25.44 0.64 -5.48
CA THR A 108 -26.24 0.62 -4.24
C THR A 108 -25.34 0.53 -2.99
N THR A 109 -24.21 -0.16 -3.09
CA THR A 109 -23.24 -0.34 -2.01
C THR A 109 -21.82 -0.19 -2.53
N SER A 110 -20.93 0.43 -1.74
CA SER A 110 -19.49 0.40 -2.00
C SER A 110 -18.79 -0.49 -0.96
N PRO A 111 -18.17 -1.60 -1.39
CA PRO A 111 -17.50 -2.52 -0.48
C PRO A 111 -16.29 -1.85 0.17
N LYS A 112 -15.98 -2.25 1.41
CA LYS A 112 -14.76 -1.82 2.08
C LYS A 112 -13.54 -2.33 1.33
N ILE A 113 -12.44 -1.58 1.37
CA ILE A 113 -11.15 -2.07 0.91
C ILE A 113 -10.14 -1.95 2.05
N GLN A 114 -9.39 -3.02 2.27
CA GLN A 114 -8.48 -3.11 3.41
C GLN A 114 -7.27 -3.97 3.10
N VAL A 115 -6.13 -3.63 3.67
CA VAL A 115 -4.92 -4.43 3.51
C VAL A 115 -4.88 -5.46 4.64
N THR A 116 -4.97 -6.75 4.30
CA THR A 116 -5.16 -7.85 5.27
C THR A 116 -3.85 -8.47 5.75
N SER A 117 -2.79 -8.43 4.95
CA SER A 117 -1.46 -8.89 5.36
C SER A 117 -0.33 -8.15 4.65
N ARG A 118 0.84 -8.09 5.30
CA ARG A 118 2.11 -7.66 4.70
C ARG A 118 3.19 -8.68 5.02
N THR A 119 3.99 -9.02 4.02
CA THR A 119 5.17 -9.88 4.18
C THR A 119 6.36 -9.19 3.53
N GLU A 120 7.39 -8.87 4.33
CA GLU A 120 8.66 -8.36 3.79
C GLU A 120 9.48 -9.53 3.24
N LEU A 121 9.84 -9.45 1.96
CA LEU A 121 10.60 -10.50 1.26
C LEU A 121 12.10 -10.21 1.24
N GLY A 122 12.47 -8.94 1.40
CA GLY A 122 13.86 -8.53 1.45
C GLY A 122 14.03 -7.05 1.75
N ARG A 123 15.22 -6.69 2.21
CA ARG A 123 15.60 -5.32 2.53
C ARG A 123 17.04 -5.07 2.09
N PHE A 124 17.25 -3.95 1.40
CA PHE A 124 18.56 -3.55 0.91
C PHE A 124 19.49 -3.17 2.07
N PRO A 125 20.81 -3.02 1.83
CA PRO A 125 21.69 -2.44 2.83
C PRO A 125 21.29 -0.99 3.17
N SER A 126 21.53 -0.57 4.42
CA SER A 126 21.28 0.81 4.86
C SER A 126 22.13 1.83 4.11
N THR A 127 21.55 2.99 3.86
CA THR A 127 22.17 4.15 3.23
C THR A 127 22.42 5.26 4.25
N PRO A 128 23.49 6.06 4.11
CA PRO A 128 24.53 5.96 3.08
C PRO A 128 25.41 4.72 3.25
N HIS A 129 25.82 4.12 2.13
CA HIS A 129 26.73 2.96 2.16
C HIS A 129 28.11 3.39 2.69
N PRO A 130 28.73 2.65 3.63
CA PRO A 130 30.08 2.93 4.07
C PRO A 130 31.06 2.77 2.92
N PHE A 131 32.05 3.66 2.85
CA PHE A 131 33.18 3.58 1.92
C PHE A 131 34.45 3.14 2.66
N LEU A 132 35.39 2.56 1.93
CA LEU A 132 36.73 2.25 2.38
C LEU A 132 37.69 3.35 1.89
N VAL A 133 38.73 3.65 2.67
CA VAL A 133 39.83 4.50 2.21
C VAL A 133 41.01 3.60 1.87
N VAL A 134 41.36 3.53 0.58
CA VAL A 134 42.49 2.73 0.08
C VAL A 134 43.43 3.66 -0.66
N ASN A 135 44.69 3.75 -0.19
CA ASN A 135 45.70 4.68 -0.72
C ASN A 135 45.21 6.14 -0.77
N GLY A 136 44.57 6.60 0.31
CA GLY A 136 44.03 7.96 0.43
C GLY A 136 42.82 8.26 -0.45
N LYS A 137 42.26 7.26 -1.15
CA LYS A 137 41.08 7.42 -2.02
C LYS A 137 39.88 6.67 -1.47
N ALA A 138 38.72 7.31 -1.46
CA ALA A 138 37.46 6.64 -1.16
C ALA A 138 37.16 5.59 -2.24
N ARG A 139 36.77 4.39 -1.78
CA ARG A 139 36.37 3.24 -2.59
C ARG A 139 35.08 2.68 -1.99
N GLU A 140 34.21 2.17 -2.83
CA GLU A 140 33.01 1.49 -2.34
C GLU A 140 33.39 0.26 -1.51
N ASN A 141 32.61 -0.04 -0.46
CA ASN A 141 32.83 -1.24 0.32
C ASN A 141 32.34 -2.47 -0.48
N PRO A 142 33.24 -3.41 -0.85
CA PRO A 142 32.86 -4.56 -1.69
C PRO A 142 31.85 -5.49 -1.01
N ARG A 143 31.82 -5.54 0.33
CA ARG A 143 30.83 -6.31 1.09
C ARG A 143 29.42 -5.74 0.89
N VAL A 144 29.28 -4.43 1.05
CA VAL A 144 27.99 -3.75 0.86
C VAL A 144 27.53 -3.86 -0.59
N GLN A 145 28.46 -3.78 -1.54
CA GLN A 145 28.13 -4.00 -2.95
C GLN A 145 27.67 -5.43 -3.26
N ALA A 146 28.28 -6.43 -2.63
CA ALA A 146 27.85 -7.82 -2.76
C ALA A 146 26.44 -8.03 -2.17
N GLU A 147 26.19 -7.50 -0.97
CA GLU A 147 24.87 -7.54 -0.31
C GLU A 147 23.79 -6.84 -1.15
N TYR A 148 24.09 -5.66 -1.69
CA TYR A 148 23.19 -4.93 -2.57
C TYR A 148 22.86 -5.73 -3.84
N LYS A 149 23.89 -6.28 -4.52
CA LYS A 149 23.70 -7.09 -5.74
C LYS A 149 22.89 -8.36 -5.46
N GLN A 150 23.12 -9.02 -4.33
CA GLN A 150 22.34 -10.17 -3.90
C GLN A 150 20.87 -9.78 -3.73
N MET A 151 20.59 -8.71 -2.98
CA MET A 151 19.23 -8.26 -2.73
C MET A 151 18.52 -7.79 -4.00
N ALA A 152 19.22 -7.07 -4.88
CA ALA A 152 18.74 -6.70 -6.20
C ALA A 152 18.38 -7.92 -7.07
N SER A 153 19.14 -9.03 -6.94
CA SER A 153 18.80 -10.28 -7.62
C SER A 153 17.54 -10.92 -7.06
N VAL A 154 17.29 -10.84 -5.74
CA VAL A 154 16.05 -11.36 -5.13
C VAL A 154 14.86 -10.52 -5.61
N PHE A 155 14.96 -9.20 -5.55
CA PHE A 155 13.92 -8.29 -6.01
C PHE A 155 13.58 -8.49 -7.49
N ARG A 156 14.59 -8.61 -8.36
CA ARG A 156 14.37 -8.88 -9.80
C ARG A 156 13.67 -10.23 -10.04
N LYS A 157 14.02 -11.27 -9.27
CA LYS A 157 13.33 -12.56 -9.36
C LYS A 157 11.85 -12.43 -8.98
N GLU A 158 11.53 -11.64 -7.97
CA GLU A 158 10.15 -11.41 -7.54
C GLU A 158 9.34 -10.63 -8.60
N ILE A 159 9.91 -9.59 -9.21
CA ILE A 159 9.27 -8.88 -10.35
C ILE A 159 9.01 -9.86 -11.50
N ASN A 160 10.01 -10.65 -11.89
CA ASN A 160 9.87 -11.63 -12.98
C ASN A 160 8.80 -12.68 -12.68
N ARG A 161 8.71 -13.16 -11.43
CA ARG A 161 7.67 -14.10 -11.00
C ARG A 161 6.28 -13.50 -11.17
N ARG A 162 6.08 -12.23 -10.79
CA ARG A 162 4.79 -11.54 -10.91
C ARG A 162 4.41 -11.20 -12.35
N MET A 163 5.37 -10.78 -13.17
CA MET A 163 5.16 -10.59 -14.62
C MET A 163 4.70 -11.89 -15.30
N ALA A 164 5.28 -13.03 -14.90
CA ALA A 164 4.82 -14.33 -15.40
C ALA A 164 3.39 -14.68 -14.95
N GLN A 165 2.97 -14.25 -13.75
CA GLN A 165 1.59 -14.46 -13.26
C GLN A 165 0.56 -13.62 -14.00
N THR A 166 0.92 -12.41 -14.44
CA THR A 166 0.02 -11.51 -15.18
C THR A 166 0.11 -11.69 -16.69
N GLY A 167 1.08 -12.47 -17.18
CA GLY A 167 1.32 -12.67 -18.61
C GLY A 167 1.81 -11.42 -19.34
N SER A 168 2.27 -10.40 -18.61
CA SER A 168 2.69 -9.10 -19.15
C SER A 168 4.07 -8.69 -18.63
N ASN A 169 4.86 -8.06 -19.50
CA ASN A 169 6.15 -7.45 -19.16
C ASN A 169 6.00 -5.99 -18.69
N GLU A 170 4.79 -5.56 -18.37
CA GLU A 170 4.47 -4.22 -17.91
C GLU A 170 4.38 -4.16 -16.38
N VAL A 171 4.83 -3.05 -15.82
CA VAL A 171 4.78 -2.76 -14.39
C VAL A 171 4.09 -1.43 -14.19
N HIS A 172 3.03 -1.41 -13.38
CA HIS A 172 2.34 -0.20 -12.97
C HIS A 172 2.87 0.24 -11.62
N ILE A 173 3.67 1.31 -11.62
CA ILE A 173 4.24 1.87 -10.39
C ILE A 173 3.33 2.97 -9.88
N PHE A 174 2.84 2.85 -8.65
CA PHE A 174 2.12 3.90 -7.96
C PHE A 174 2.95 4.46 -6.80
N ILE A 175 3.05 5.78 -6.77
CA ILE A 175 3.75 6.55 -5.74
C ILE A 175 2.71 7.49 -5.12
N HIS A 176 2.46 7.35 -3.82
CA HIS A 176 1.50 8.22 -3.15
C HIS A 176 2.09 9.61 -2.85
N GLY A 177 1.21 10.60 -2.71
CA GLY A 177 1.56 11.96 -2.31
C GLY A 177 1.77 12.12 -0.79
N TYR A 178 1.56 13.32 -0.28
CA TYR A 178 1.76 13.67 1.13
C TYR A 178 0.64 13.14 2.06
N ASN A 179 0.97 12.91 3.33
CA ASN A 179 0.03 12.56 4.42
C ASN A 179 -0.83 11.32 4.16
N ASN A 180 -0.23 10.26 3.58
CA ASN A 180 -0.90 8.99 3.37
C ASN A 180 -0.28 7.88 4.22
N SER A 181 -1.11 6.97 4.74
CA SER A 181 -0.64 5.73 5.35
C SER A 181 -0.17 4.74 4.28
N PHE A 182 0.58 3.71 4.67
CA PHE A 182 0.91 2.61 3.77
C PHE A 182 -0.37 1.95 3.23
N ASP A 183 -1.31 1.65 4.12
CA ASP A 183 -2.56 0.95 3.80
C ASP A 183 -3.43 1.71 2.81
N TRP A 184 -3.55 3.03 2.97
CA TRP A 184 -4.27 3.86 2.02
C TRP A 184 -3.63 3.81 0.63
N ALA A 185 -2.29 3.84 0.56
CA ALA A 185 -1.58 3.80 -0.71
C ALA A 185 -1.68 2.43 -1.39
N ALA A 186 -1.63 1.34 -0.62
CA ALA A 186 -1.88 -0.01 -1.11
C ALA A 186 -3.33 -0.19 -1.58
N ALA A 187 -4.33 0.26 -0.80
CA ALA A 187 -5.72 0.26 -1.23
C ALA A 187 -5.90 1.01 -2.55
N SER A 188 -5.37 2.23 -2.66
CA SER A 188 -5.45 3.05 -3.87
C SER A 188 -4.89 2.33 -5.10
N LEU A 189 -3.70 1.73 -4.99
CA LEU A 189 -3.12 0.95 -6.09
C LEU A 189 -3.97 -0.29 -6.42
N ALA A 190 -4.46 -1.02 -5.42
CA ALA A 190 -5.30 -2.20 -5.65
C ALA A 190 -6.56 -1.84 -6.44
N GLU A 191 -7.20 -0.71 -6.12
CA GLU A 191 -8.37 -0.22 -6.85
C GLU A 191 -8.01 0.16 -8.29
N ILE A 192 -6.93 0.96 -8.47
CA ILE A 192 -6.46 1.36 -9.81
C ILE A 192 -6.18 0.12 -10.66
N TRP A 193 -5.42 -0.83 -10.12
CA TRP A 193 -5.06 -2.06 -10.81
C TRP A 193 -6.27 -2.95 -11.11
N HIS A 194 -7.23 -3.03 -10.17
CA HIS A 194 -8.50 -3.71 -10.41
C HIS A 194 -9.19 -3.13 -11.64
N PHE A 195 -9.39 -1.81 -11.69
CA PHE A 195 -10.05 -1.14 -12.82
C PHE A 195 -9.21 -1.06 -14.10
N LEU A 196 -7.91 -1.30 -14.07
CA LEU A 196 -7.09 -1.54 -15.27
C LEU A 196 -7.26 -2.96 -15.84
N GLY A 197 -8.22 -3.74 -15.35
CA GLY A 197 -8.42 -5.12 -15.79
C GLY A 197 -7.36 -6.07 -15.25
N ARG A 198 -6.72 -5.72 -14.13
CA ARG A 198 -5.68 -6.53 -13.46
C ARG A 198 -4.51 -6.91 -14.39
N GLN A 199 -4.21 -6.04 -15.34
CA GLN A 199 -3.11 -6.20 -16.28
C GLN A 199 -1.81 -5.64 -15.70
N GLY A 200 -0.68 -6.23 -16.11
CA GLY A 200 0.65 -5.84 -15.62
C GLY A 200 0.87 -6.14 -14.14
N THR A 201 2.09 -5.93 -13.68
CA THR A 201 2.46 -6.11 -12.26
C THR A 201 2.20 -4.83 -11.48
N PRO A 202 1.33 -4.83 -10.44
CA PRO A 202 1.15 -3.66 -9.60
C PRO A 202 2.30 -3.53 -8.59
N LEU A 203 2.99 -2.39 -8.61
CA LEU A 203 4.09 -2.06 -7.72
C LEU A 203 3.81 -0.76 -6.96
N LEU A 204 3.64 -0.86 -5.65
CA LEU A 204 3.53 0.29 -4.76
C LEU A 204 4.92 0.76 -4.34
N TYR A 205 5.24 2.04 -4.50
CA TYR A 205 6.29 2.69 -3.73
C TYR A 205 5.66 3.56 -2.64
N SER A 206 5.89 3.20 -1.38
CA SER A 206 5.37 3.95 -0.23
C SER A 206 6.48 4.54 0.60
N TRP A 207 6.40 5.84 0.87
CA TRP A 207 7.39 6.59 1.64
C TRP A 207 6.78 7.23 2.88
N PRO A 208 7.56 7.47 3.96
CA PRO A 208 7.07 8.11 5.18
C PRO A 208 6.82 9.60 4.94
N ALA A 209 5.64 9.91 4.40
CA ALA A 209 5.21 11.24 3.97
C ALA A 209 4.44 12.00 5.07
N ALA A 210 4.95 11.97 6.31
CA ALA A 210 4.40 12.66 7.49
C ALA A 210 2.97 12.29 7.94
N HIS A 211 2.41 11.16 7.48
CA HIS A 211 1.09 10.70 7.97
C HIS A 211 1.09 10.46 9.48
N GLY A 212 0.17 11.08 10.20
CA GLY A 212 0.09 10.97 11.67
C GLY A 212 1.19 11.74 12.42
N GLY A 213 2.01 12.53 11.71
CA GLY A 213 2.89 13.50 12.35
C GLY A 213 2.12 14.74 12.80
N LEU A 214 2.35 15.18 14.03
CA LEU A 214 2.21 16.59 14.38
C LEU A 214 3.33 17.33 13.62
N PHE A 215 3.06 18.49 13.06
CA PHE A 215 4.16 19.42 12.78
C PHE A 215 4.95 19.70 14.06
#